data_AF-A0A820RJH2-F1
#
_entry.id   AF-A0A820RJH2-F1
#
_cell.length_a   1.000
_cell.length_b   1.000
_cell.length_c   1.000
_cell.angle_alpha   90.00
_cell.angle_beta   90.00
_cell.angle_gamma   90.00
#
_symmetry.space_group_name_H-M   'P 1'
#
loop_
_entity.id
_entity.type
_entity.pdbx_description
1 polymer ?
#
loop_
_entity_poly.entity_id
_entity_poly.type
_entity_poly.pdbx_seq_one_letter_code
_entity_poly.pdbx_strand_id
1 'polypeptide(L)'
;ADVVIISSSDENGLCFIETAELDGETNLKVRQALEETCKIGEDLNELSSFDAEIEYEAPNNNLGRFEGNLTWKGKTYPLKNDNVLLRGTRLRNTQWAFGIV
;
A
#
# COMPACT_ATOMS: atom_id res chain seq x y z
N ALA A 1 -11.88 0.70 0.79
CA ALA A 1 -11.56 -0.13 -0.37
C ALA A 1 -10.25 -0.84 -0.08
N ASP A 2 -9.78 -1.71 -0.98
CA ASP A 2 -8.40 -2.20 -0.94
C ASP A 2 -7.52 -1.13 -1.60
N VAL A 3 -6.33 -0.87 -1.05
CA VAL A 3 -5.50 0.28 -1.42
C VAL A 3 -4.04 -0.13 -1.58
N VAL A 4 -3.43 0.14 -2.72
CA VAL A 4 -1.98 0.00 -2.92
C VAL A 4 -1.28 1.23 -2.32
N ILE A 5 -0.29 1.03 -1.46
CA ILE A 5 0.42 2.12 -0.76
C ILE A 5 1.46 2.75 -1.70
N ILE A 6 1.37 4.07 -1.88
CA ILE A 6 2.35 4.86 -2.64
C ILE A 6 3.37 5.49 -1.69
N SER A 7 2.92 6.14 -0.62
CA SER A 7 3.76 6.75 0.40
C SER A 7 3.04 6.81 1.75
N SER A 8 3.79 7.07 2.82
CA SER A 8 3.26 7.15 4.18
C SER A 8 4.00 8.20 5.01
N SER A 9 3.47 8.54 6.18
CA SER A 9 4.13 9.44 7.13
C SER A 9 5.49 8.95 7.64
N ASP A 10 5.80 7.66 7.46
CA ASP A 10 7.13 7.11 7.72
C ASP A 10 8.05 7.26 6.50
N GLU A 11 9.29 7.67 6.72
CA GLU A 11 10.29 7.92 5.66
C GLU A 11 10.63 6.67 4.83
N ASN A 12 10.44 5.47 5.38
CA ASN A 12 10.66 4.21 4.69
C ASN A 12 9.37 3.64 4.08
N GLY A 13 8.27 4.39 4.11
CA GLY A 13 6.97 3.97 3.57
C GLY A 13 6.20 2.98 4.45
N LEU A 14 6.55 2.87 5.75
CA LEU A 14 5.92 1.93 6.67
C LEU A 14 4.53 2.39 7.15
N CYS A 15 3.57 1.49 7.02
CA CYS A 15 2.22 1.62 7.57
C CYS A 15 1.97 0.53 8.61
N PHE A 16 1.59 0.90 9.83
CA PHE A 16 1.15 -0.06 10.83
C PHE A 16 -0.38 -0.19 10.78
N ILE A 17 -0.86 -1.43 10.73
CA ILE A 17 -2.28 -1.73 10.65
C ILE A 17 -2.72 -2.73 11.69
N GLU A 18 -3.97 -2.60 12.12
CA GLU A 18 -4.70 -3.58 12.90
C GLU A 18 -5.69 -4.31 11.97
N THR A 19 -5.76 -5.64 12.07
CA THR A 19 -6.61 -6.49 11.22
C THR A 19 -7.74 -7.18 11.98
N ALA A 20 -8.07 -6.72 13.19
CA ALA A 20 -9.06 -7.34 14.06
C ALA A 20 -10.45 -7.52 13.39
N GLU A 21 -10.83 -6.63 12.45
CA GLU A 21 -12.09 -6.76 11.70
C GLU A 21 -12.04 -7.81 10.57
N LEU A 22 -10.85 -8.25 10.16
CA LEU A 22 -10.61 -9.20 9.08
C LEU A 22 -10.37 -10.62 9.58
N ASP A 23 -9.49 -10.78 10.56
CA ASP A 23 -9.02 -12.09 11.05
C ASP A 23 -9.05 -12.22 12.58
N GLY A 24 -9.50 -11.20 13.30
CA GLY A 24 -9.55 -11.18 14.76
C GLY A 24 -8.18 -10.98 15.43
N GLU A 25 -7.12 -10.72 14.67
CA GLU A 25 -5.79 -10.46 15.23
C GLU A 25 -5.69 -9.02 15.75
N THR A 26 -5.30 -8.87 17.01
CA THR A 26 -5.13 -7.56 17.68
C THR A 26 -3.71 -7.00 17.57
N ASN A 27 -2.77 -7.79 17.05
CA ASN A 27 -1.40 -7.35 16.87
C ASN A 27 -1.29 -6.41 15.68
N LEU A 28 -0.36 -5.47 15.76
CA LEU A 28 -0.03 -4.61 14.64
C LEU A 28 0.73 -5.41 13.58
N LYS A 29 0.26 -5.33 12.33
CA LYS A 29 0.98 -5.80 11.15
C LYS A 29 1.63 -4.60 10.46
N VAL A 30 2.77 -4.84 9.83
CA VAL A 30 3.49 -3.83 9.05
C VAL A 30 3.19 -4.05 7.58
N ARG A 31 2.85 -2.96 6.89
CA ARG A 31 2.77 -2.86 5.44
C ARG A 31 3.76 -1.81 4.97
N GLN A 32 4.20 -1.89 3.73
CA GLN A 32 5.24 -1.00 3.22
C GLN A 32 4.96 -0.59 1.78
N ALA A 33 5.08 0.69 1.49
CA ALA A 33 5.15 1.20 0.11
C ALA A 33 6.37 0.64 -0.63
N LEU A 34 6.40 0.75 -1.95
CA LEU A 34 7.62 0.49 -2.71
C LEU A 34 8.70 1.53 -2.35
N GLU A 35 9.96 1.11 -2.29
CA GLU A 35 11.09 2.01 -2.00
C GLU A 35 11.21 3.17 -3.01
N GLU A 36 10.72 2.96 -4.23
CA GLU A 36 10.73 3.95 -5.29
C GLU A 36 9.62 4.98 -5.13
N THR A 37 8.43 4.56 -4.68
CA THR A 37 7.27 5.44 -4.54
C THR A 37 7.24 6.15 -3.20
N CYS A 38 7.80 5.56 -2.14
CA CYS A 38 7.77 6.16 -0.80
C CYS A 38 8.45 7.53 -0.74
N LYS A 39 9.44 7.76 -1.62
CA LYS A 39 10.21 9.01 -1.75
C LYS A 39 9.36 10.21 -2.17
N ILE A 40 8.19 9.97 -2.77
CA ILE A 40 7.23 11.03 -3.10
C ILE A 40 6.72 11.72 -1.83
N GLY A 41 6.60 10.96 -0.73
CA GLY A 41 6.18 11.49 0.56
C GLY A 41 4.81 12.18 0.50
N GLU A 42 4.74 13.38 1.07
CA GLU A 42 3.54 14.23 1.10
C GLU A 42 3.55 15.36 0.04
N ASP A 43 4.48 15.35 -0.92
CA ASP A 43 4.52 16.36 -1.97
C ASP A 43 3.34 16.19 -2.93
N LEU A 44 2.36 17.07 -2.80
CA LEU A 44 1.14 17.06 -3.60
C LEU A 44 1.42 17.27 -5.10
N ASN A 45 2.49 17.95 -5.49
CA ASN A 45 2.82 18.14 -6.90
C ASN A 45 3.36 16.83 -7.50
N GLU A 46 4.24 16.14 -6.77
CA GLU A 46 4.72 14.82 -7.19
C GLU A 46 3.58 13.80 -7.22
N LEU A 47 2.71 13.79 -6.22
CA LEU A 47 1.51 12.94 -6.20
C LEU A 47 0.57 13.25 -7.38
N SER A 48 0.39 14.51 -7.73
CA SER A 48 -0.46 14.92 -8.87
C SER A 48 0.10 14.52 -10.23
N SER A 49 1.43 14.37 -10.33
CA SER A 49 2.14 13.96 -11.54
C SER A 49 2.46 12.46 -11.56
N PHE A 50 2.00 11.71 -10.55
CA PHE A 50 2.23 10.28 -10.43
C PHE A 50 1.43 9.51 -11.49
N ASP A 51 2.14 8.95 -12.48
CA ASP A 51 1.60 8.25 -13.64
C ASP A 51 2.01 6.78 -13.67
N ALA A 52 1.42 5.96 -12.79
CA ALA A 52 1.69 4.53 -12.74
C ALA A 52 0.53 3.70 -13.31
N GLU A 53 0.89 2.56 -13.91
CA GLU A 53 -0.04 1.51 -14.31
C GLU A 53 0.09 0.34 -13.34
N ILE A 54 -1.02 -0.23 -12.90
CA ILE A 54 -1.03 -1.38 -11.98
C ILE A 54 -1.79 -2.53 -12.64
N GLU A 55 -1.08 -3.62 -12.91
CA GLU A 55 -1.68 -4.89 -13.35
C GLU A 55 -1.67 -5.86 -12.16
N TYR A 56 -2.80 -6.48 -11.85
CA TYR A 56 -2.92 -7.37 -10.69
C TYR A 56 -3.89 -8.52 -10.95
N GLU A 57 -3.81 -9.53 -10.09
CA GLU A 57 -4.65 -10.72 -10.19
C GLU A 57 -6.15 -10.40 -10.02
N ALA A 58 -7.00 -11.33 -10.46
CA ALA A 58 -8.44 -11.21 -10.24
C ALA A 58 -8.78 -11.19 -8.73
N PRO A 59 -9.84 -10.47 -8.31
CA PRO A 59 -10.26 -10.42 -6.91
C PRO A 59 -10.46 -11.83 -6.34
N ASN A 60 -9.93 -12.06 -5.15
CA ASN A 60 -10.00 -13.34 -4.47
C ASN A 60 -10.20 -13.16 -2.95
N ASN A 61 -10.65 -14.22 -2.27
CA ASN A 61 -10.99 -14.17 -0.84
C ASN A 61 -9.82 -14.49 0.10
N ASN A 62 -8.59 -14.62 -0.42
CA ASN A 62 -7.43 -14.93 0.40
C ASN A 62 -6.77 -13.64 0.90
N LEU A 63 -7.05 -13.27 2.15
CA LEU A 63 -6.49 -12.07 2.82
C LEU A 63 -4.96 -12.06 2.90
N GLY A 64 -4.32 -13.22 2.75
CA GLY A 64 -2.86 -13.37 2.72
C GLY A 64 -2.25 -13.17 1.34
N ARG A 65 -3.06 -13.01 0.28
CA ARG A 65 -2.60 -13.03 -1.11
C ARG A 65 -3.04 -11.78 -1.85
N PHE A 66 -2.03 -11.11 -2.40
CA PHE A 66 -2.17 -10.11 -3.44
C PHE A 66 -0.94 -10.24 -4.32
N GLU A 67 -1.14 -10.36 -5.63
CA GLU A 67 -0.08 -10.43 -6.62
C GLU A 67 -0.38 -9.42 -7.73
N GLY A 68 0.55 -8.49 -7.92
CA GLY A 68 0.47 -7.51 -8.99
C GLY A 68 1.81 -6.93 -9.36
N ASN A 69 1.81 -6.00 -10.31
CA ASN A 69 2.96 -5.28 -10.79
C ASN A 69 2.57 -3.82 -10.99
N LEU A 70 3.40 -2.91 -10.47
CA LEU A 70 3.30 -1.48 -10.70
C LEU A 70 4.36 -1.08 -11.73
N THR A 71 3.94 -0.52 -12.85
CA THR A 71 4.83 0.06 -13.85
C THR A 71 4.85 1.58 -13.70
N TRP A 72 6.02 2.13 -13.40
CA TRP A 72 6.23 3.56 -13.22
C TRP A 72 7.60 3.98 -13.76
N LYS A 73 7.67 5.11 -14.46
CA LYS A 73 8.91 5.63 -15.09
C LYS A 73 9.63 4.58 -15.95
N GLY A 74 8.87 3.74 -16.66
CA GLY A 74 9.40 2.69 -17.54
C GLY A 74 10.02 1.50 -16.82
N LYS A 75 9.84 1.38 -15.50
CA LYS A 75 10.28 0.23 -14.68
C LYS A 75 9.09 -0.45 -14.06
N THR A 76 9.18 -1.77 -13.89
CA THR A 76 8.12 -2.60 -13.30
C THR A 76 8.57 -3.12 -11.95
N TYR A 77 7.70 -2.97 -10.95
CA TYR A 77 7.93 -3.31 -9.56
C TYR A 77 6.89 -4.32 -9.10
N PRO A 78 7.28 -5.46 -8.52
CA PRO A 78 6.33 -6.44 -8.03
C PRO A 78 5.60 -5.90 -6.78
N LEU A 79 4.28 -6.03 -6.78
CA LEU A 79 3.44 -5.76 -5.62
C LEU A 79 3.00 -7.08 -4.99
N LYS A 80 3.05 -7.12 -3.66
CA LYS A 80 2.60 -8.23 -2.84
C LYS A 80 1.60 -7.76 -1.80
N ASN A 81 1.08 -8.70 -1.01
CA ASN A 81 0.18 -8.40 0.10
C ASN A 81 0.73 -7.33 1.06
N ASP A 82 2.06 -7.25 1.21
CA ASP A 82 2.71 -6.26 2.07
C ASP A 82 2.61 -4.82 1.55
N ASN A 83 2.27 -4.63 0.28
CA ASN A 83 2.12 -3.32 -0.34
C ASN A 83 0.67 -2.82 -0.37
N VAL A 84 -0.26 -3.57 0.21
CA VAL A 84 -1.70 -3.24 0.18
C VAL A 84 -2.33 -3.13 1.56
N LEU A 85 -3.23 -2.16 1.70
CA LEU A 85 -4.13 -1.98 2.82
C LEU A 85 -5.50 -2.52 2.40
N LEU A 86 -5.90 -3.66 2.95
CA LEU A 86 -7.20 -4.24 2.65
C LEU A 86 -8.32 -3.44 3.33
N ARG A 87 -9.52 -3.47 2.74
CA ARG A 87 -10.72 -2.94 3.38
C ARG A 87 -10.96 -3.63 4.72
N GLY A 88 -11.20 -2.87 5.77
CA GLY A 88 -11.38 -3.40 7.13
C GLY A 88 -10.09 -3.41 7.97
N THR A 89 -8.95 -3.07 7.36
CA THR A 89 -7.76 -2.71 8.14
C THR A 89 -7.95 -1.34 8.79
N ARG A 90 -7.37 -1.13 9.97
CA ARG A 90 -7.29 0.18 10.63
C ARG A 90 -5.84 0.64 10.69
N LEU A 91 -5.55 1.80 10.12
CA LEU A 91 -4.27 2.49 10.30
C LEU A 91 -4.08 2.86 11.77
N ARG A 92 -2.92 2.49 12.32
CA ARG A 92 -2.47 2.76 13.69
C ARG A 92 -1.03 3.24 13.62
N ASN A 93 -0.59 4.10 14.52
CA ASN A 93 0.81 4.54 14.60
C ASN A 93 1.42 5.09 13.28
N THR A 94 0.58 5.47 12.33
CA THR A 94 0.92 6.05 11.03
C THR A 94 -0.08 7.18 10.83
N GLN A 95 0.40 8.42 10.65
CA GLN A 95 -0.47 9.60 10.63
C GLN A 95 -1.28 9.69 9.35
N TRP A 96 -0.66 9.34 8.23
CA TRP A 96 -1.27 9.37 6.90
C TRP A 96 -0.61 8.33 6.00
N ALA A 97 -1.36 7.91 4.98
CA ALA A 97 -0.87 7.08 3.89
C ALA A 97 -1.56 7.53 2.60
N PHE A 98 -0.77 7.74 1.53
CA PHE A 98 -1.29 7.94 0.18
C PHE A 98 -1.31 6.61 -0.55
N GLY A 99 -2.38 6.37 -1.29
CA GLY A 99 -2.55 5.12 -2.00
C GLY A 99 -3.54 5.21 -3.14
N ILE A 100 -3.53 4.18 -3.99
CA ILE A 100 -4.41 4.02 -5.15
C ILE A 100 -5.43 2.94 -4.83
N VAL A 101 -6.70 3.22 -5.15
CA VAL A 101 -7.85 2.32 -4.98
C VAL A 101 -8.12 1.57 -6.27
#